data_AF-R7S6Z3-F1
#
_entry.id   AF-R7S6Z3-F1
#
_cell.length_a   1.000
_cell.length_b   1.000
_cell.length_c   1.000
_cell.angle_alpha   90.00
_cell.angle_beta   90.00
_cell.angle_gamma   90.00
#
_symmetry.space_group_name_H-M   'P 1'
#
loop_
_entity.id
_entity.type
_entity.pdbx_description
1 polymer ?
#
loop_
_entity_poly.entity_id
_entity_poly.type
_entity_poly.pdbx_seq_one_letter_code
_entity_poly.pdbx_strand_id
1 'polypeptide(L)'
;MALTPCKLDLDVLPLDSVDMYGEPDKSSAYSLSGHVEVKLTPPTSLLYDPPATEERLLLESLVLTFEGQSELLTPETGYGACRLVQFSQELLRDGPLEVGHFWDENLRDPQRWLITFNIAIPGWLPPSCSTSFGNGSREEPEVSYRLSAKATYRDMKPGSSKSLRSMCYGYSELPSTQTTTSPAAIVKLNRYTIPPPSHALATSEFPQFPFHSVEYAGSVRGSSSQIPADVLSKLRVLAYLPEYIPTDCESFPLYVRLRPEGLTADERKRLHLPTFSVSATQTDVMRSAMSSKFAEKWPVPPPSEQPPKKPLRARRRDVREYECGLMLSAPMGSNNKQTYSMLPRDFPEHFNLHNAGEGFADPVFDDSNTWVQMRLDVPICSAFVDKKHFHDDLPIPKLRPTEAGPMLSVFHTLDVVLTCTYDAAEGDAEAEPAMDELRLTLPLSFVRVPRRNIHIPIVPIVDLSTPARDGTYTATPADACPVDMHQAAFPPASLPYAQALPAYNQLYYSNGTLREDPTPLPRYTRDPKDAEDPPPPPVVCKQVPPTKLPLSPVAPSELDSRI
;
A
#
# COMPACT_ATOMS: atom_id res chain seq x y z
N MET A 1 -12.41 -45.34 -35.02
CA MET A 1 -12.28 -45.26 -33.54
C MET A 1 -11.21 -44.24 -33.22
N ALA A 2 -11.53 -43.23 -32.41
CA ALA A 2 -10.59 -42.16 -32.08
C ALA A 2 -10.04 -42.37 -30.67
N LEU A 3 -8.82 -42.87 -30.58
CA LEU A 3 -8.00 -42.75 -29.36
C LEU A 3 -7.54 -41.31 -29.25
N THR A 4 -7.77 -40.68 -28.09
CA THR A 4 -7.15 -39.40 -27.79
C THR A 4 -5.72 -39.68 -27.34
N PRO A 5 -4.70 -39.09 -27.99
CA PRO A 5 -3.30 -39.31 -27.59
C PRO A 5 -3.05 -38.76 -26.18
N CYS A 6 -1.93 -39.18 -25.58
CA CYS A 6 -1.43 -38.59 -24.34
C CYS A 6 -1.33 -37.07 -24.47
N LYS A 7 -1.68 -36.38 -23.39
CA LYS A 7 -1.68 -34.92 -23.34
C LYS A 7 -0.73 -34.44 -22.26
N LEU A 8 0.18 -33.55 -22.64
CA LEU A 8 1.04 -32.83 -21.71
C LEU A 8 0.40 -31.48 -21.36
N ASP A 9 0.06 -31.33 -20.08
CA ASP A 9 -0.54 -30.13 -19.51
C ASP A 9 0.44 -29.46 -18.53
N LEU A 10 0.29 -28.15 -18.36
CA LEU A 10 1.15 -27.35 -17.48
C LEU A 10 0.28 -26.55 -16.52
N ASP A 11 0.68 -26.50 -15.25
CA ASP A 11 0.15 -25.58 -14.25
C ASP A 11 1.30 -24.85 -13.55
N VAL A 12 1.14 -23.54 -13.33
CA VAL A 12 2.13 -22.74 -12.59
C VAL A 12 1.61 -22.50 -11.18
N LEU A 13 2.42 -22.89 -10.19
CA LEU A 13 2.10 -22.85 -8.77
C LEU A 13 3.12 -21.94 -8.05
N PRO A 14 2.87 -20.61 -7.96
CA PRO A 14 3.68 -19.73 -7.13
C PRO A 14 3.47 -20.08 -5.65
N LEU A 15 4.54 -20.04 -4.83
CA LEU A 15 4.45 -20.41 -3.41
C LEU A 15 3.70 -19.37 -2.58
N ASP A 16 3.94 -18.07 -2.81
CA ASP A 16 3.40 -16.98 -2.00
C ASP A 16 3.17 -15.68 -2.80
N SER A 17 2.53 -14.70 -2.15
CA SER A 17 2.59 -13.30 -2.59
C SER A 17 3.97 -12.69 -2.34
N VAL A 18 4.33 -11.69 -3.13
CA VAL A 18 5.58 -10.95 -2.93
C VAL A 18 5.29 -9.72 -2.09
N ASP A 19 5.88 -9.66 -0.90
CA ASP A 19 5.75 -8.51 -0.01
C ASP A 19 6.98 -7.60 -0.14
N MET A 20 6.76 -6.42 -0.72
CA MET A 20 7.78 -5.39 -0.92
C MET A 20 7.74 -4.39 0.23
N TYR A 21 8.90 -3.94 0.70
CA TYR A 21 8.99 -2.99 1.82
C TYR A 21 9.65 -1.69 1.37
N GLY A 22 9.05 -0.57 1.78
CA GLY A 22 9.50 0.78 1.46
C GLY A 22 9.06 1.27 0.09
N GLU A 23 9.63 2.42 -0.29
CA GLU A 23 9.35 3.11 -1.54
C GLU A 23 9.79 2.27 -2.77
N PRO A 24 9.14 2.44 -3.93
CA PRO A 24 9.57 1.80 -5.17
C PRO A 24 11.02 2.17 -5.52
N ASP A 25 11.85 1.18 -5.82
CA ASP A 25 13.27 1.37 -6.13
C ASP A 25 13.70 0.54 -7.35
N LYS A 26 14.46 1.18 -8.26
CA LYS A 26 14.99 0.55 -9.48
C LYS A 26 16.12 -0.43 -9.18
N SER A 27 16.82 -0.26 -8.07
CA SER A 27 18.00 -1.06 -7.72
C SER A 27 17.68 -2.29 -6.87
N SER A 28 16.46 -2.40 -6.36
CA SER A 28 16.01 -3.55 -5.58
C SER A 28 15.30 -4.59 -6.43
N ALA A 29 15.35 -5.84 -5.96
CA ALA A 29 14.61 -6.96 -6.53
C ALA A 29 14.15 -7.90 -5.42
N TYR A 30 13.02 -8.56 -5.66
CA TYR A 30 12.37 -9.49 -4.75
C TYR A 30 12.31 -10.88 -5.38
N SER A 31 12.42 -11.93 -4.59
CA SER A 31 12.35 -13.30 -5.10
C SER A 31 10.89 -13.76 -5.18
N LEU A 32 10.47 -14.26 -6.34
CA LEU A 32 9.25 -15.03 -6.50
C LEU A 32 9.62 -16.47 -6.88
N SER A 33 9.30 -17.40 -5.99
CA SER A 33 9.60 -18.82 -6.15
C SER A 33 8.33 -19.66 -6.22
N GLY A 34 8.46 -20.84 -6.82
CA GLY A 34 7.34 -21.74 -7.05
C GLY A 34 7.73 -22.94 -7.86
N HIS A 35 6.72 -23.64 -8.39
CA HIS A 35 6.91 -24.80 -9.24
C HIS A 35 6.04 -24.69 -10.49
N VAL A 36 6.53 -25.24 -11.60
CA VAL A 36 5.72 -25.59 -12.76
C VAL A 36 5.44 -27.08 -12.69
N GLU A 37 4.16 -27.43 -12.57
CA GLU A 37 3.67 -28.80 -12.58
C GLU A 37 3.46 -29.23 -14.04
N VAL A 38 4.26 -30.18 -14.49
CA VAL A 38 4.09 -30.84 -15.80
C VAL A 38 3.24 -32.08 -15.57
N LYS A 39 2.07 -32.13 -16.20
CA LYS A 39 1.10 -33.24 -16.08
C LYS A 39 1.09 -34.04 -17.36
N LEU A 40 1.34 -35.34 -17.27
CA LEU A 40 1.11 -36.28 -18.36
C LEU A 40 -0.22 -37.00 -18.11
N THR A 41 -1.20 -36.74 -18.96
CA THR A 41 -2.52 -37.38 -18.90
C THR A 41 -2.53 -38.61 -19.81
N PRO A 42 -3.01 -39.78 -19.33
CA PRO A 42 -3.07 -41.00 -20.13
C PRO A 42 -3.96 -40.83 -21.37
N PRO A 43 -3.76 -41.68 -22.39
CA PRO A 43 -4.64 -41.69 -23.55
C PRO A 43 -6.03 -42.16 -23.13
N THR A 44 -7.07 -41.51 -23.66
CA THR A 44 -8.47 -41.85 -23.38
C THR A 44 -9.18 -42.38 -24.62
N SER A 45 -10.08 -43.33 -24.43
CA SER A 45 -10.91 -43.94 -25.47
C SER A 45 -12.34 -44.02 -24.97
N LEU A 46 -13.30 -43.72 -25.85
CA LEU A 46 -14.73 -43.70 -25.51
C LEU A 46 -15.36 -45.10 -25.41
N LEU A 47 -14.68 -46.15 -25.89
CA LEU A 47 -15.29 -47.47 -26.08
C LEU A 47 -14.61 -48.61 -25.31
N TYR A 48 -13.31 -48.47 -25.00
CA TYR A 48 -12.52 -49.52 -24.33
C TYR A 48 -11.36 -48.89 -23.57
N ASP A 49 -10.92 -49.55 -22.51
CA ASP A 49 -9.67 -49.24 -21.84
C ASP A 49 -8.50 -49.46 -22.81
N PRO A 50 -7.69 -48.42 -23.13
CA PRO A 50 -6.55 -48.62 -23.99
C PRO A 50 -5.53 -49.56 -23.33
N PRO A 51 -4.86 -50.42 -24.12
CA PRO A 51 -3.92 -51.40 -23.61
C PRO A 51 -2.73 -50.73 -22.92
N ALA A 52 -2.01 -51.51 -22.11
CA ALA A 52 -0.80 -51.04 -21.45
C ALA A 52 0.20 -50.48 -22.49
N THR A 53 0.61 -49.23 -22.30
CA THR A 53 1.45 -48.51 -23.25
C THR A 53 2.48 -47.66 -22.51
N GLU A 54 3.73 -47.74 -22.95
CA GLU A 54 4.78 -46.83 -22.50
C GLU A 54 4.69 -45.55 -23.32
N GLU A 55 4.66 -44.39 -22.67
CA GLU A 55 4.64 -43.09 -23.33
C GLU A 55 5.84 -42.29 -22.88
N ARG A 56 6.63 -41.80 -23.84
CA ARG A 56 7.88 -41.08 -23.59
C ARG A 56 7.89 -39.81 -24.43
N LEU A 57 7.86 -38.68 -23.75
CA LEU A 57 7.96 -37.35 -24.35
C LEU A 57 9.32 -36.75 -23.97
N LEU A 58 9.97 -36.11 -24.93
CA LEU A 58 11.15 -35.29 -24.67
C LEU A 58 10.70 -33.84 -24.56
N LEU A 59 10.78 -33.28 -23.36
CA LEU A 59 10.54 -31.87 -23.10
C LEU A 59 11.79 -31.07 -23.51
N GLU A 60 11.71 -30.39 -24.64
CA GLU A 60 12.83 -29.67 -25.27
C GLU A 60 13.04 -28.28 -24.67
N SER A 61 11.95 -27.59 -24.29
CA SER A 61 12.02 -26.31 -23.60
C SER A 61 10.87 -26.12 -22.62
N LEU A 62 11.12 -25.36 -21.56
CA LEU A 62 10.11 -24.89 -20.61
C LEU A 62 10.41 -23.43 -20.23
N VAL A 63 9.67 -22.51 -20.85
CA VAL A 63 9.81 -21.08 -20.66
C VAL A 63 8.75 -20.58 -19.69
N LEU A 64 9.17 -20.05 -18.55
CA LEU A 64 8.32 -19.29 -17.64
C LEU A 64 8.31 -17.82 -18.05
N THR A 65 7.14 -17.18 -18.13
CA THR A 65 6.99 -15.75 -18.43
C THR A 65 6.26 -15.05 -17.31
N PHE A 66 6.87 -13.99 -16.78
CA PHE A 66 6.25 -13.05 -15.86
C PHE A 66 5.79 -11.81 -16.63
N GLU A 67 4.52 -11.44 -16.48
CA GLU A 67 3.92 -10.25 -17.09
C GLU A 67 3.23 -9.42 -16.01
N GLY A 68 3.46 -8.11 -16.05
CA GLY A 68 2.76 -7.12 -15.25
C GLY A 68 2.11 -6.10 -16.17
N GLN A 69 0.87 -5.74 -15.85
CA GLN A 69 0.07 -4.82 -16.65
C GLN A 69 -0.84 -3.98 -15.76
N SER A 70 -1.26 -2.84 -16.30
CA SER A 70 -2.31 -2.02 -15.72
C SER A 70 -3.46 -1.89 -16.73
N GLU A 71 -4.67 -2.16 -16.28
CA GLU A 71 -5.92 -2.08 -17.04
C GLU A 71 -6.97 -1.34 -16.21
N LEU A 72 -7.48 -0.22 -16.74
CA LEU A 72 -8.48 0.59 -16.07
C LEU A 72 -9.73 0.70 -16.95
N LEU A 73 -10.88 0.52 -16.33
CA LEU A 73 -12.18 0.61 -16.96
C LEU A 73 -13.08 1.54 -16.14
N THR A 74 -13.36 2.73 -16.65
CA THR A 74 -14.31 3.65 -16.02
C THR A 74 -15.30 4.21 -17.03
N PRO A 75 -16.51 4.63 -16.58
CA PRO A 75 -17.47 5.30 -17.46
C PRO A 75 -16.90 6.56 -18.13
N GLU A 76 -16.01 7.28 -17.45
CA GLU A 76 -15.52 8.59 -17.89
C GLU A 76 -14.29 8.49 -18.81
N THR A 77 -13.39 7.53 -18.57
CA THR A 77 -12.18 7.36 -19.39
C THR A 77 -12.26 6.19 -20.38
N GLY A 78 -13.32 5.38 -20.30
CA GLY A 78 -13.44 4.14 -21.06
C GLY A 78 -12.39 3.10 -20.64
N TYR A 79 -12.09 2.17 -21.55
CA TYR A 79 -11.05 1.17 -21.36
C TYR A 79 -9.67 1.72 -21.76
N GLY A 80 -8.72 1.62 -20.84
CA GLY A 80 -7.31 1.84 -21.10
C GLY A 80 -6.47 0.69 -20.57
N ALA A 81 -5.33 0.46 -21.21
CA ALA A 81 -4.43 -0.62 -20.83
C ALA A 81 -2.98 -0.28 -21.16
N CYS A 82 -2.05 -0.73 -20.30
CA CYS A 82 -0.63 -0.62 -20.54
C CYS A 82 0.13 -1.81 -19.95
N ARG A 83 1.25 -2.16 -20.61
CA ARG A 83 2.19 -3.17 -20.15
C ARG A 83 3.22 -2.51 -19.24
N LEU A 84 3.42 -3.06 -18.05
CA LEU A 84 4.39 -2.56 -17.07
C LEU A 84 5.72 -3.29 -17.18
N VAL A 85 5.69 -4.61 -17.30
CA VAL A 85 6.89 -5.45 -17.39
C VAL A 85 6.55 -6.76 -18.09
N GLN A 86 7.51 -7.30 -18.84
CA GLN A 86 7.43 -8.64 -19.39
C GLN A 86 8.83 -9.22 -19.52
N PHE A 87 9.09 -10.37 -18.90
CA PHE A 87 10.33 -11.12 -19.10
C PHE A 87 10.09 -12.62 -18.98
N SER A 88 11.02 -13.39 -19.54
CA SER A 88 10.93 -14.85 -19.58
C SER A 88 12.21 -15.51 -19.09
N GLN A 89 12.09 -16.67 -18.45
CA GLN A 89 13.19 -17.50 -17.95
C GLN A 89 13.03 -18.93 -18.47
N GLU A 90 14.07 -19.47 -19.11
CA GLU A 90 14.16 -20.89 -19.43
C GLU A 90 14.45 -21.70 -18.16
N LEU A 91 13.59 -22.67 -17.85
CA LEU A 91 13.72 -23.50 -16.64
C LEU A 91 14.59 -24.73 -16.86
N LEU A 92 14.70 -25.23 -18.11
CA LEU A 92 15.55 -26.38 -18.44
C LEU A 92 16.96 -25.90 -18.78
N ARG A 93 17.86 -25.92 -17.79
CA ARG A 93 19.25 -25.46 -17.96
C ARG A 93 20.20 -26.56 -18.43
N ASP A 94 19.92 -27.81 -18.04
CA ASP A 94 20.81 -28.96 -18.27
C ASP A 94 20.43 -29.76 -19.54
N GLY A 95 19.64 -29.15 -20.43
CA GLY A 95 19.17 -29.75 -21.66
C GLY A 95 17.75 -30.35 -21.56
N PRO A 96 17.29 -31.02 -22.64
CA PRO A 96 15.96 -31.61 -22.70
C PRO A 96 15.71 -32.64 -21.61
N LEU A 97 14.51 -32.63 -21.03
CA LEU A 97 14.09 -33.54 -19.97
C LEU A 97 13.19 -34.64 -20.55
N GLU A 98 13.49 -35.90 -20.26
CA GLU A 98 12.59 -36.99 -20.61
C GLU A 98 11.45 -37.10 -19.59
N VAL A 99 10.22 -37.04 -20.08
CA VAL A 99 8.99 -37.15 -19.32
C VAL A 99 8.24 -38.38 -19.85
N GLY A 100 8.20 -39.45 -19.06
CA GLY A 100 7.58 -40.69 -19.50
C GLY A 100 6.93 -41.47 -18.37
N HIS A 101 5.94 -42.28 -18.75
CA HIS A 101 5.27 -43.19 -17.84
C HIS A 101 4.81 -44.45 -18.56
N PHE A 102 4.80 -45.56 -17.82
CA PHE A 102 4.21 -46.81 -18.27
C PHE A 102 2.78 -46.89 -17.76
N TRP A 103 1.80 -46.77 -18.67
CA TRP A 103 0.39 -46.88 -18.32
C TRP A 103 0.01 -48.35 -18.18
N ASP A 104 -0.29 -48.79 -16.97
CA ASP A 104 -0.93 -50.09 -16.69
C ASP A 104 -2.45 -49.90 -16.50
N GLU A 105 -3.24 -50.96 -16.67
CA GLU A 105 -4.70 -50.95 -16.52
C GLU A 105 -5.15 -50.41 -15.16
N ASN A 106 -4.30 -50.55 -14.13
CA ASN A 106 -4.57 -50.12 -12.75
C ASN A 106 -4.07 -48.71 -12.40
N LEU A 107 -3.26 -48.07 -13.26
CA LEU A 107 -2.58 -46.80 -12.96
C LEU A 107 -2.88 -45.76 -14.06
N ARG A 108 -4.10 -45.21 -14.01
CA ARG A 108 -4.56 -44.15 -14.93
C ARG A 108 -4.54 -42.74 -14.33
N ASP A 109 -3.90 -42.57 -13.18
CA ASP A 109 -3.76 -41.24 -12.57
C ASP A 109 -2.72 -40.41 -13.33
N PRO A 110 -2.99 -39.12 -13.61
CA PRO A 110 -2.04 -38.24 -14.27
C PRO A 110 -0.71 -38.16 -13.50
N GLN A 111 0.38 -38.42 -14.21
CA GLN A 111 1.73 -38.32 -13.65
C GLN A 111 2.19 -36.87 -13.64
N ARG A 112 2.96 -36.52 -12.60
CA ARG A 112 3.31 -35.13 -12.30
C ARG A 112 4.80 -34.98 -12.06
N TRP A 113 5.40 -33.97 -12.67
CA TRP A 113 6.77 -33.53 -12.40
C TRP A 113 6.71 -32.08 -11.93
N LEU A 114 7.45 -31.76 -10.87
CA LEU A 114 7.52 -30.41 -10.32
C LEU A 114 8.87 -29.78 -10.65
N ILE A 115 8.86 -28.78 -11.51
CA ILE A 115 10.07 -28.04 -11.90
C ILE A 115 10.08 -26.73 -11.12
N THR A 116 11.03 -26.58 -10.21
CA THR A 116 11.18 -25.39 -9.36
C THR A 116 11.62 -24.17 -10.19
N PHE A 117 11.12 -22.99 -9.84
CA PHE A 117 11.63 -21.72 -10.35
C PHE A 117 11.89 -20.73 -9.23
N ASN A 118 12.79 -19.79 -9.49
CA ASN A 118 13.03 -18.60 -8.69
C ASN A 118 13.38 -17.44 -9.63
N ILE A 119 12.50 -16.45 -9.71
CA ILE A 119 12.68 -15.26 -10.54
C ILE A 119 12.83 -14.00 -9.68
N ALA A 120 13.65 -13.07 -10.17
CA ALA A 120 13.81 -11.75 -9.58
C ALA A 120 12.72 -10.80 -10.11
N ILE A 121 11.88 -10.32 -9.21
CA ILE A 121 10.82 -9.33 -9.45
C ILE A 121 11.39 -7.94 -9.17
N PRO A 122 11.39 -7.01 -10.15
CA PRO A 122 11.91 -5.66 -9.93
C PRO A 122 11.18 -4.91 -8.81
N GLY A 123 11.93 -4.32 -7.89
CA GLY A 123 11.39 -3.67 -6.69
C GLY A 123 10.73 -2.31 -6.94
N TRP A 124 10.72 -1.81 -8.17
CA TRP A 124 10.00 -0.59 -8.56
C TRP A 124 8.54 -0.86 -8.94
N LEU A 125 8.16 -2.12 -9.13
CA LEU A 125 6.82 -2.46 -9.60
C LEU A 125 5.75 -1.97 -8.60
N PRO A 126 4.65 -1.38 -9.09
CA PRO A 126 3.55 -0.98 -8.23
C PRO A 126 2.91 -2.21 -7.57
N PRO A 127 2.34 -2.08 -6.36
CA PRO A 127 1.59 -3.16 -5.74
C PRO A 127 0.41 -3.60 -6.63
N SER A 128 -0.04 -4.84 -6.45
CA SER A 128 -1.31 -5.31 -6.98
C SER A 128 -2.44 -4.50 -6.35
N CYS A 129 -2.98 -3.58 -7.14
CA CYS A 129 -4.03 -2.67 -6.71
C CYS A 129 -5.39 -3.37 -6.79
N SER A 130 -5.97 -3.67 -5.62
CA SER A 130 -7.38 -4.10 -5.48
C SER A 130 -8.36 -2.94 -5.67
N THR A 131 -8.06 -2.04 -6.60
CA THR A 131 -9.01 -1.05 -7.07
C THR A 131 -10.01 -1.79 -7.92
N SER A 132 -11.11 -2.15 -7.28
CA SER A 132 -12.26 -2.64 -7.98
C SER A 132 -12.97 -1.47 -8.64
N PHE A 133 -12.98 -1.50 -9.97
CA PHE A 133 -13.92 -0.73 -10.77
C PHE A 133 -14.86 -1.73 -11.43
N GLY A 134 -16.15 -1.66 -11.09
CA GLY A 134 -17.19 -2.56 -11.60
C GLY A 134 -18.23 -2.96 -10.55
N ASN A 135 -19.32 -3.57 -11.02
CA ASN A 135 -20.36 -4.18 -10.17
C ASN A 135 -19.73 -5.37 -9.42
N GLY A 136 -19.99 -5.51 -8.11
CA GLY A 136 -19.21 -6.31 -7.12
C GLY A 136 -18.99 -7.81 -7.40
N SER A 137 -19.44 -8.33 -8.54
CA SER A 137 -19.15 -9.67 -9.06
C SER A 137 -17.99 -9.74 -10.07
N ARG A 138 -17.49 -8.60 -10.59
CA ARG A 138 -16.45 -8.53 -11.65
C ARG A 138 -15.26 -7.64 -11.27
N GLU A 139 -14.82 -7.71 -10.02
CA GLU A 139 -13.69 -6.90 -9.53
C GLU A 139 -12.35 -7.44 -10.07
N GLU A 140 -11.87 -6.89 -11.19
CA GLU A 140 -10.49 -7.10 -11.65
C GLU A 140 -9.59 -5.94 -11.18
N PRO A 141 -8.38 -6.22 -10.66
CA PRO A 141 -7.46 -5.21 -10.15
C PRO A 141 -6.91 -4.32 -11.27
N GLU A 142 -6.70 -3.04 -10.97
CA GLU A 142 -6.11 -2.09 -11.92
C GLU A 142 -4.69 -2.49 -12.31
N VAL A 143 -3.85 -2.87 -11.35
CA VAL A 143 -2.52 -3.45 -11.60
C VAL A 143 -2.56 -4.95 -11.30
N SER A 144 -2.19 -5.76 -12.28
CA SER A 144 -2.14 -7.22 -12.15
C SER A 144 -0.83 -7.81 -12.65
N TYR A 145 -0.43 -8.92 -12.00
CA TYR A 145 0.75 -9.69 -12.38
C TYR A 145 0.37 -11.14 -12.59
N ARG A 146 0.96 -11.77 -13.60
CA ARG A 146 0.65 -13.14 -13.97
C ARG A 146 1.92 -13.89 -14.37
N LEU A 147 1.95 -15.18 -14.03
CA LEU A 147 2.93 -16.14 -14.54
C LEU A 147 2.26 -17.08 -15.55
N SER A 148 2.96 -17.36 -16.63
CA SER A 148 2.54 -18.37 -17.60
C SER A 148 3.75 -19.21 -18.02
N ALA A 149 3.55 -20.50 -18.22
CA ALA A 149 4.58 -21.40 -18.73
C ALA A 149 4.24 -21.84 -20.15
N LYS A 150 5.26 -21.99 -20.98
CA LYS A 150 5.16 -22.59 -22.32
C LYS A 150 6.18 -23.71 -22.42
N ALA A 151 5.72 -24.91 -22.72
CA ALA A 151 6.58 -26.06 -23.00
C ALA A 151 6.59 -26.36 -24.49
N THR A 152 7.77 -26.75 -24.98
CA THR A 152 7.97 -27.36 -26.29
C THR A 152 8.42 -28.79 -26.05
N TYR A 153 7.76 -29.77 -26.65
CA TYR A 153 8.04 -31.18 -26.42
C TYR A 153 7.86 -32.00 -27.69
N ARG A 154 8.50 -33.16 -27.78
CA ARG A 154 8.32 -34.10 -28.89
C ARG A 154 8.09 -35.51 -28.40
N ASP A 155 7.38 -36.31 -29.17
CA ASP A 155 7.24 -37.75 -28.92
C ASP A 155 8.57 -38.45 -29.21
N MET A 156 9.06 -39.28 -28.28
CA MET A 156 10.28 -40.06 -28.47
C MET A 156 10.07 -41.35 -29.24
N LYS A 157 8.83 -41.81 -29.46
CA LYS A 157 8.56 -43.05 -30.20
C LYS A 157 8.98 -42.90 -31.67
N PRO A 158 10.08 -43.54 -32.10
CA PRO A 158 10.47 -43.51 -33.49
C PRO A 158 9.55 -44.47 -34.27
N GLY A 159 8.63 -43.92 -35.09
CA GLY A 159 8.04 -44.68 -36.20
C GLY A 159 6.67 -45.34 -36.01
N SER A 160 5.92 -45.10 -34.93
CA SER A 160 4.60 -45.76 -34.74
C SER A 160 3.37 -44.93 -35.15
N SER A 161 3.51 -43.64 -35.44
CA SER A 161 2.36 -42.79 -35.82
C SER A 161 2.21 -42.68 -37.34
N LYS A 162 1.90 -43.80 -38.01
CA LYS A 162 1.12 -43.72 -39.27
C LYS A 162 -0.33 -43.42 -38.91
N SER A 163 -0.56 -42.25 -38.30
CA SER A 163 -1.90 -41.77 -38.01
C SER A 163 -2.67 -41.70 -39.33
N LEU A 164 -3.89 -42.25 -39.36
CA LEU A 164 -4.79 -42.15 -40.51
C LEU A 164 -5.03 -40.69 -40.95
N ARG A 165 -4.72 -39.70 -40.10
CA ARG A 165 -4.71 -38.27 -40.46
C ARG A 165 -3.70 -37.93 -41.56
N SER A 166 -2.61 -38.69 -41.70
CA SER A 166 -1.64 -38.54 -42.78
C SER A 166 -2.22 -38.92 -44.15
N MET A 167 -3.19 -39.85 -44.20
CA MET A 167 -3.81 -40.28 -45.46
C MET A 167 -4.76 -39.24 -46.07
N CYS A 168 -5.42 -38.41 -45.26
CA CYS A 168 -6.40 -37.44 -45.77
C CYS A 168 -5.82 -36.07 -46.12
N TYR A 169 -4.60 -35.76 -45.66
CA TYR A 169 -4.02 -34.42 -45.81
C TYR A 169 -2.75 -34.35 -46.66
N GLY A 170 -2.16 -35.47 -47.13
CA GLY A 170 -1.03 -35.44 -48.07
C GLY A 170 0.27 -34.79 -47.56
N TYR A 171 0.28 -34.28 -46.33
CA TYR A 171 1.48 -33.76 -45.66
C TYR A 171 2.12 -34.89 -44.87
N SER A 172 3.24 -35.41 -45.38
CA SER A 172 3.98 -36.55 -44.82
C SER A 172 4.82 -36.23 -43.58
N GLU A 173 4.88 -34.97 -43.14
CA GLU A 173 5.73 -34.54 -42.03
C GLU A 173 4.98 -33.51 -41.18
N LEU A 174 4.07 -33.99 -40.33
CA LEU A 174 3.60 -33.17 -39.21
C LEU A 174 4.81 -32.91 -38.29
N PRO A 175 5.03 -31.67 -37.82
CA PRO A 175 6.14 -31.38 -36.91
C PRO A 175 6.02 -32.28 -35.68
N SER A 176 7.08 -33.07 -35.43
CA SER A 176 7.23 -33.94 -34.25
C SER A 176 7.15 -33.12 -32.95
N THR A 177 7.52 -31.84 -33.04
CA THR A 177 7.49 -30.87 -31.96
C THR A 177 6.08 -30.31 -31.75
N GLN A 178 5.58 -30.46 -30.53
CA GLN A 178 4.33 -29.93 -30.02
C GLN A 178 4.63 -28.83 -29.00
N THR A 179 3.65 -27.94 -28.78
CA THR A 179 3.73 -26.90 -27.76
C THR A 179 2.47 -26.92 -26.90
N THR A 180 2.65 -26.68 -25.61
CA THR A 180 1.55 -26.50 -24.66
C THR A 180 1.83 -25.28 -23.79
N THR A 181 0.77 -24.66 -23.27
CA THR A 181 0.85 -23.45 -22.46
C THR A 181 -0.02 -23.61 -21.22
N SER A 182 0.50 -23.19 -20.07
CA SER A 182 -0.29 -23.17 -18.85
C SER A 182 -1.35 -22.06 -18.90
N PRO A 183 -2.44 -22.20 -18.14
CA PRO A 183 -3.21 -21.05 -17.69
C PRO A 183 -2.31 -20.03 -16.98
N ALA A 184 -2.70 -18.75 -17.02
CA ALA A 184 -1.98 -17.70 -16.34
C ALA A 184 -2.29 -17.72 -14.83
N ALA A 185 -1.28 -17.98 -14.00
CA ALA A 185 -1.38 -17.94 -12.55
C ALA A 185 -1.25 -16.49 -12.04
N ILE A 186 -2.16 -16.05 -11.19
CA ILE A 186 -2.15 -14.69 -10.62
C ILE A 186 -1.03 -14.59 -9.59
N VAL A 187 -0.25 -13.52 -9.67
CA VAL A 187 0.76 -13.15 -8.67
C VAL A 187 0.29 -11.90 -7.96
N LYS A 188 0.26 -11.94 -6.63
CA LYS A 188 -0.06 -10.78 -5.79
C LYS A 188 1.24 -10.13 -5.33
N LEU A 189 1.44 -8.88 -5.68
CA LEU A 189 2.50 -8.04 -5.13
C LEU A 189 1.88 -7.11 -4.08
N ASN A 190 2.39 -7.11 -2.86
CA ASN A 190 2.04 -6.15 -1.83
C ASN A 190 3.20 -5.18 -1.67
N ARG A 191 2.90 -3.93 -1.31
CA ARG A 191 3.91 -2.96 -0.87
C ARG A 191 3.51 -2.44 0.48
N TYR A 192 4.44 -2.50 1.41
CA TYR A 192 4.26 -2.08 2.78
C TYR A 192 5.24 -0.98 3.14
N THR A 193 4.76 -0.02 3.91
CA THR A 193 5.61 0.99 4.55
C THR A 193 5.62 0.68 6.04
N ILE A 194 6.80 0.76 6.66
CA ILE A 194 6.94 0.61 8.10
C ILE A 194 6.66 1.99 8.71
N PRO A 195 5.51 2.19 9.41
CA PRO A 195 5.23 3.46 10.04
C PRO A 195 6.22 3.68 11.19
N PRO A 196 6.53 4.94 11.54
CA PRO A 196 7.32 5.24 12.72
C PRO A 196 6.65 4.64 13.98
N PRO A 197 7.43 4.20 14.98
CA PRO A 197 6.90 3.57 16.18
C PRO A 197 5.95 4.51 16.94
N SER A 198 4.74 4.03 17.24
CA SER A 198 3.65 4.80 17.87
C SER A 198 4.02 5.43 19.22
N HIS A 199 4.99 4.86 19.93
CA HIS A 199 5.39 5.30 21.27
C HIS A 199 6.15 6.63 21.30
N ALA A 200 6.65 7.14 20.16
CA ALA A 200 7.26 8.47 20.10
C ALA A 200 6.22 9.62 20.10
N LEU A 201 4.93 9.32 19.88
CA LEU A 201 3.91 10.31 19.53
C LEU A 201 3.07 10.79 20.72
N ALA A 202 2.93 9.98 21.77
CA ALA A 202 1.95 10.23 22.83
C ALA A 202 2.49 11.07 24.01
N THR A 203 3.81 11.11 24.18
CA THR A 203 4.44 11.75 25.36
C THR A 203 5.50 12.80 25.00
N SER A 204 5.91 12.89 23.74
CA SER A 204 6.94 13.85 23.32
C SER A 204 6.29 15.14 22.82
N GLU A 205 6.58 16.26 23.50
CA GLU A 205 6.22 17.62 23.05
C GLU A 205 6.82 17.97 21.68
N PHE A 206 7.84 17.21 21.27
CA PHE A 206 8.45 17.26 19.95
C PHE A 206 8.46 15.84 19.39
N PRO A 207 7.66 15.50 18.38
CA PRO A 207 7.95 14.28 17.66
C PRO A 207 9.29 14.47 16.95
N GLN A 208 10.38 13.95 17.53
CA GLN A 208 11.72 13.91 16.91
C GLN A 208 11.77 12.95 15.69
N PHE A 209 10.60 12.46 15.28
CA PHE A 209 10.37 11.40 14.32
C PHE A 209 9.27 11.88 13.36
N PRO A 210 9.05 11.25 12.21
CA PRO A 210 8.81 11.98 10.99
C PRO A 210 7.38 12.55 10.94
N PHE A 211 7.30 13.87 11.08
CA PHE A 211 6.11 14.65 10.80
C PHE A 211 6.43 15.58 9.64
N HIS A 212 5.48 15.77 8.75
CA HIS A 212 5.53 16.89 7.83
C HIS A 212 5.16 18.16 8.60
N SER A 213 6.04 19.16 8.53
CA SER A 213 5.75 20.52 9.02
C SER A 213 5.61 21.46 7.83
N VAL A 214 4.50 22.19 7.77
CA VAL A 214 4.36 23.33 6.86
C VAL A 214 4.28 24.60 7.69
N GLU A 215 5.15 25.55 7.35
CA GLU A 215 5.08 26.91 7.87
C GLU A 215 4.38 27.77 6.84
N TYR A 216 3.35 28.49 7.28
CA TYR A 216 2.68 29.49 6.46
C TYR A 216 3.10 30.88 6.91
N ALA A 217 3.50 31.71 5.93
CA ALA A 217 3.68 33.14 6.07
C ALA A 217 2.63 33.83 5.19
N GLY A 218 1.80 34.69 5.80
CA GLY A 218 0.58 35.29 5.23
C GLY A 218 0.62 35.70 3.74
N SER A 219 -0.40 35.29 2.99
CA SER A 219 -0.74 35.82 1.66
C SER A 219 -2.25 36.09 1.63
N VAL A 220 -2.62 37.37 1.59
CA VAL A 220 -4.00 37.85 1.72
C VAL A 220 -4.66 37.93 0.33
N ARG A 221 -5.93 37.51 0.20
CA ARG A 221 -6.74 37.69 -1.03
C ARG A 221 -7.79 38.80 -0.85
N GLY A 222 -7.71 39.83 -1.70
CA GLY A 222 -8.49 41.10 -1.72
C GLY A 222 -10.00 41.01 -1.42
N SER A 223 -10.42 41.45 -0.23
CA SER A 223 -11.78 41.86 0.15
C SER A 223 -11.73 43.29 0.73
N SER A 224 -12.86 43.97 0.90
CA SER A 224 -12.91 45.38 1.33
C SER A 224 -12.74 45.61 2.85
N SER A 225 -12.74 44.55 3.66
CA SER A 225 -12.60 44.59 5.13
C SER A 225 -11.49 43.63 5.60
N GLN A 226 -10.28 43.86 5.10
CA GLN A 226 -9.12 43.01 5.38
C GLN A 226 -8.39 43.39 6.65
N ILE A 227 -7.86 42.36 7.32
CA ILE A 227 -6.91 42.53 8.40
C ILE A 227 -5.64 43.14 7.79
N PRO A 228 -5.02 44.15 8.44
CA PRO A 228 -3.79 44.74 7.93
C PRO A 228 -2.74 43.66 7.63
N ALA A 229 -2.18 43.69 6.41
CA ALA A 229 -1.27 42.64 5.94
C ALA A 229 -0.01 42.51 6.82
N ASP A 230 0.43 43.60 7.44
CA ASP A 230 1.52 43.63 8.40
C ASP A 230 1.17 42.84 9.68
N VAL A 231 -0.07 42.92 10.16
CA VAL A 231 -0.57 42.13 11.29
C VAL A 231 -0.58 40.63 10.95
N LEU A 232 -1.16 40.25 9.82
CA LEU A 232 -1.21 38.82 9.41
C LEU A 232 0.18 38.24 9.11
N SER A 233 1.11 39.04 8.58
CA SER A 233 2.48 38.59 8.30
C SER A 233 3.28 38.23 9.56
N LYS A 234 2.89 38.79 10.72
CA LYS A 234 3.47 38.52 12.04
C LYS A 234 2.89 37.27 12.69
N LEU A 235 1.80 36.71 12.17
CA LEU A 235 1.24 35.47 12.69
C LEU A 235 1.97 34.26 12.08
N ARG A 236 2.58 33.43 12.94
CA ARG A 236 3.21 32.17 12.55
C ARG A 236 2.28 31.02 12.82
N VAL A 237 2.11 30.15 11.82
CA VAL A 237 1.33 28.92 11.94
C VAL A 237 2.18 27.73 11.51
N LEU A 238 2.26 26.73 12.37
CA LEU A 238 2.90 25.44 12.12
C LEU A 238 1.85 24.34 12.25
N ALA A 239 1.77 23.46 11.26
CA ALA A 239 0.94 22.26 11.35
C ALA A 239 1.80 21.00 11.21
N TYR A 240 1.57 20.02 12.09
CA TYR A 240 2.28 18.74 12.12
C TYR A 240 1.30 17.58 11.91
N LEU A 241 1.68 16.68 11.01
CA LEU A 241 0.97 15.45 10.69
C LEU A 241 1.92 14.25 10.64
N PRO A 242 1.45 13.03 10.96
CA PRO A 242 2.24 11.82 10.74
C PRO A 242 2.70 11.73 9.28
N GLU A 243 3.97 11.41 9.04
CA GLU A 243 4.50 11.19 7.69
C GLU A 243 3.71 10.11 6.95
N TYR A 244 3.36 9.03 7.65
CA TYR A 244 2.63 7.90 7.09
C TYR A 244 1.41 7.54 7.95
N ILE A 245 0.27 7.41 7.30
CA ILE A 245 -1.03 7.10 7.93
C ILE A 245 -1.48 5.72 7.42
N PRO A 246 -1.68 4.72 8.29
CA PRO A 246 -2.16 3.41 7.85
C PRO A 246 -3.53 3.50 7.18
N THR A 247 -3.74 2.83 6.05
CA THR A 247 -5.06 2.81 5.36
C THR A 247 -6.17 2.14 6.17
N ASP A 248 -5.83 1.42 7.22
CA ASP A 248 -6.75 0.75 8.14
C ASP A 248 -6.95 1.51 9.47
N CYS A 249 -6.37 2.71 9.62
CA CYS A 249 -6.63 3.54 10.79
C CYS A 249 -7.97 4.28 10.69
N GLU A 250 -8.61 4.51 11.83
CA GLU A 250 -9.89 5.22 11.93
C GLU A 250 -9.72 6.73 12.14
N SER A 251 -8.54 7.17 12.58
CA SER A 251 -8.20 8.58 12.78
C SER A 251 -6.68 8.79 12.80
N PHE A 252 -6.26 10.05 12.62
CA PHE A 252 -4.86 10.47 12.80
C PHE A 252 -4.77 11.80 13.56
N PRO A 253 -3.72 12.02 14.36
CA PRO A 253 -3.55 13.27 15.09
C PRO A 253 -3.05 14.40 14.16
N LEU A 254 -3.69 15.56 14.23
CA LEU A 254 -3.26 16.84 13.70
C LEU A 254 -2.83 17.74 14.88
N TYR A 255 -1.65 18.31 14.80
CA TYR A 255 -1.20 19.34 15.73
C TYR A 255 -1.03 20.66 15.00
N VAL A 256 -1.66 21.72 15.50
CA VAL A 256 -1.52 23.08 14.96
C VAL A 256 -0.95 23.96 16.06
N ARG A 257 0.13 24.67 15.76
CA ARG A 257 0.74 25.66 16.65
C ARG A 257 0.63 27.04 16.03
N LEU A 258 0.24 28.01 16.85
CA LEU A 258 0.15 29.41 16.44
C LEU A 258 0.96 30.28 17.37
N ARG A 259 1.58 31.32 16.81
CA ARG A 259 2.31 32.31 17.58
C ARG A 259 2.20 33.71 16.97
N PRO A 260 1.88 34.74 17.76
CA PRO A 260 1.96 36.13 17.35
C PRO A 260 3.41 36.62 17.46
N GLU A 261 4.18 36.61 16.37
CA GLU A 261 5.59 37.01 16.38
C GLU A 261 5.75 38.48 15.99
N GLY A 262 6.03 39.34 16.97
CA GLY A 262 6.25 40.77 16.73
C GLY A 262 4.97 41.60 16.59
N LEU A 263 3.82 41.05 16.97
CA LEU A 263 2.60 41.84 17.19
C LEU A 263 2.71 42.63 18.50
N THR A 264 2.29 43.89 18.47
CA THR A 264 2.18 44.74 19.66
C THR A 264 1.08 44.24 20.60
N ALA A 265 1.08 44.69 21.86
CA ALA A 265 0.02 44.32 22.81
C ALA A 265 -1.39 44.73 22.31
N ASP A 266 -1.51 45.91 21.70
CA ASP A 266 -2.77 46.41 21.16
C ASP A 266 -3.23 45.60 19.94
N GLU A 267 -2.31 45.26 19.02
CA GLU A 267 -2.61 44.39 17.88
C GLU A 267 -3.02 42.98 18.33
N ARG A 268 -2.34 42.41 19.34
CA ARG A 268 -2.67 41.10 19.91
C ARG A 268 -4.03 41.05 20.59
N LYS A 269 -4.43 42.16 21.24
CA LYS A 269 -5.73 42.30 21.88
C LYS A 269 -6.87 42.33 20.85
N ARG A 270 -6.62 42.94 19.68
CA ARG A 270 -7.59 43.09 18.60
C ARG A 270 -7.69 41.87 17.69
N LEU A 271 -6.64 41.05 17.62
CA LEU A 271 -6.60 39.85 16.79
C LEU A 271 -7.22 38.66 17.54
N HIS A 272 -8.29 38.12 16.98
CA HIS A 272 -8.99 36.96 17.49
C HIS A 272 -8.98 35.81 16.47
N LEU A 273 -9.06 34.59 17.00
CA LEU A 273 -9.16 33.34 16.23
C LEU A 273 -10.44 32.62 16.64
N PRO A 274 -11.61 33.08 16.18
CA PRO A 274 -12.88 32.53 16.64
C PRO A 274 -13.06 31.06 16.24
N THR A 275 -12.66 30.70 15.03
CA THR A 275 -12.97 29.40 14.42
C THR A 275 -11.78 28.78 13.70
N PHE A 276 -11.72 27.46 13.73
CA PHE A 276 -10.88 26.68 12.83
C PHE A 276 -11.69 25.58 12.15
N SER A 277 -11.36 25.25 10.90
CA SER A 277 -11.96 24.15 10.16
C SER A 277 -10.90 23.26 9.53
N VAL A 278 -11.26 22.00 9.31
CA VAL A 278 -10.39 20.99 8.72
C VAL A 278 -11.16 20.25 7.65
N SER A 279 -10.55 20.09 6.48
CA SER A 279 -11.10 19.31 5.37
C SER A 279 -10.05 18.34 4.85
N ALA A 280 -10.34 17.04 4.94
CA ALA A 280 -9.47 15.99 4.45
C ALA A 280 -10.06 15.40 3.18
N THR A 281 -9.31 15.39 2.07
CA THR A 281 -9.80 14.90 0.78
C THR A 281 -8.89 13.85 0.16
N GLN A 282 -9.49 12.88 -0.52
CA GLN A 282 -8.84 11.97 -1.45
C GLN A 282 -9.15 12.41 -2.88
N THR A 283 -8.13 12.57 -3.70
CA THR A 283 -8.24 12.84 -5.13
C THR A 283 -7.76 11.65 -5.93
N ASP A 284 -8.66 11.06 -6.71
CA ASP A 284 -8.35 10.03 -7.69
C ASP A 284 -8.19 10.67 -9.07
N VAL A 285 -7.05 10.41 -9.72
CA VAL A 285 -6.79 10.80 -11.11
C VAL A 285 -6.72 9.54 -11.95
N MET A 286 -7.78 9.30 -12.73
CA MET A 286 -7.94 8.17 -13.64
C MET A 286 -7.58 8.60 -15.06
N ARG A 287 -6.97 7.71 -15.83
CA ARG A 287 -6.46 8.02 -17.17
C ARG A 287 -6.77 6.88 -18.12
N SER A 288 -7.04 7.21 -19.38
CA SER A 288 -7.17 6.22 -20.46
C SER A 288 -5.83 5.67 -20.97
N ALA A 289 -4.71 6.28 -20.56
CA ALA A 289 -3.36 5.87 -20.94
C ALA A 289 -2.36 6.02 -19.78
N MET A 290 -1.20 5.38 -19.90
CA MET A 290 -0.12 5.48 -18.91
C MET A 290 0.31 6.95 -18.72
N SER A 291 0.48 7.37 -17.46
CA SER A 291 1.01 8.69 -17.12
C SER A 291 2.43 8.87 -17.67
N SER A 292 2.69 10.02 -18.32
CA SER A 292 4.05 10.38 -18.79
C SER A 292 5.04 10.42 -17.63
N LYS A 293 4.66 11.00 -16.48
CA LYS A 293 5.48 11.04 -15.26
C LYS A 293 5.87 9.63 -14.79
N PHE A 294 4.96 8.66 -14.91
CA PHE A 294 5.24 7.27 -14.55
C PHE A 294 6.21 6.63 -15.54
N ALA A 295 5.97 6.80 -16.84
CA ALA A 295 6.80 6.25 -17.91
C ALA A 295 8.24 6.83 -17.93
N GLU A 296 8.40 8.11 -17.58
CA GLU A 296 9.70 8.76 -17.44
C GLU A 296 10.44 8.27 -16.17
N LYS A 297 9.69 8.04 -15.09
CA LYS A 297 10.27 7.60 -13.82
C LYS A 297 10.70 6.14 -13.87
N TRP A 298 10.01 5.24 -14.57
CA TRP A 298 10.20 3.79 -14.45
C TRP A 298 10.58 3.11 -15.77
N PRO A 299 11.31 1.98 -15.74
CA PRO A 299 11.75 1.27 -16.94
C PRO A 299 10.61 0.45 -17.58
N VAL A 300 9.57 1.14 -18.06
CA VAL A 300 8.43 0.54 -18.74
C VAL A 300 8.78 0.18 -20.21
N PRO A 301 8.12 -0.85 -20.80
CA PRO A 301 8.30 -1.17 -22.20
C PRO A 301 8.01 0.01 -23.13
N PRO A 302 8.76 0.14 -24.24
CA PRO A 302 8.62 1.27 -25.16
C PRO A 302 7.25 1.28 -25.85
N PRO A 303 6.80 2.40 -26.43
CA PRO A 303 5.49 2.52 -27.06
C PRO A 303 5.20 1.51 -28.19
N SER A 304 6.24 0.95 -28.84
CA SER A 304 6.09 -0.13 -29.84
C SER A 304 5.60 -1.44 -29.22
N GLU A 305 5.90 -1.66 -27.94
CA GLU A 305 5.50 -2.82 -27.16
C GLU A 305 4.28 -2.56 -26.27
N GLN A 306 3.65 -1.40 -26.38
CA GLN A 306 2.44 -1.09 -25.64
C GLN A 306 1.18 -1.47 -26.46
N PRO A 307 0.06 -1.80 -25.81
CA PRO A 307 -1.24 -1.87 -26.48
C PRO A 307 -1.59 -0.51 -27.15
N PRO A 308 -2.32 -0.51 -28.28
CA PRO A 308 -2.83 -1.67 -29.01
C PRO A 308 -1.79 -2.34 -29.93
N LYS A 309 -0.60 -1.74 -30.13
CA LYS A 309 0.41 -2.24 -31.08
C LYS A 309 0.87 -3.65 -30.75
N LYS A 310 1.07 -3.95 -29.46
CA LYS A 310 1.35 -5.29 -28.97
C LYS A 310 0.31 -5.65 -27.90
N PRO A 311 -0.66 -6.52 -28.20
CA PRO A 311 -1.76 -6.83 -27.28
C PRO A 311 -1.25 -7.44 -25.98
N LEU A 312 -1.95 -7.20 -24.86
CA LEU A 312 -1.73 -7.92 -23.59
C LEU A 312 -2.05 -9.42 -23.79
N ARG A 313 -1.28 -10.32 -23.17
CA ARG A 313 -1.52 -11.77 -23.32
C ARG A 313 -2.78 -12.21 -22.58
N ALA A 314 -2.96 -11.69 -21.38
CA ALA A 314 -4.15 -11.88 -20.58
C ALA A 314 -4.82 -10.51 -20.45
N ARG A 315 -6.05 -10.37 -20.93
CA ARG A 315 -6.84 -9.13 -20.82
C ARG A 315 -7.94 -9.32 -19.80
N ARG A 316 -8.52 -8.22 -19.30
CA ARG A 316 -9.76 -8.33 -18.51
C ARG A 316 -10.86 -9.01 -19.33
N ARG A 317 -11.75 -9.72 -18.64
CA ARG A 317 -12.82 -10.50 -19.31
C ARG A 317 -13.90 -9.62 -19.95
N ASP A 318 -14.08 -8.42 -19.41
CA ASP A 318 -15.08 -7.41 -19.77
C ASP A 318 -14.61 -6.44 -20.88
N VAL A 319 -13.41 -6.65 -21.44
CA VAL A 319 -12.88 -5.81 -22.53
C VAL A 319 -13.65 -6.00 -23.84
N ARG A 320 -14.28 -7.17 -24.04
CA ARG A 320 -14.96 -7.51 -25.29
C ARG A 320 -16.13 -6.57 -25.57
N GLU A 321 -16.87 -6.20 -24.52
CA GLU A 321 -18.00 -5.27 -24.61
C GLU A 321 -17.54 -3.90 -25.17
N TYR A 322 -16.36 -3.44 -24.77
CA TYR A 322 -15.76 -2.20 -25.29
C TYR A 322 -15.22 -2.36 -26.72
N GLU A 323 -14.52 -3.46 -27.02
CA GLU A 323 -13.97 -3.71 -28.35
C GLU A 323 -15.06 -3.87 -29.42
N CYS A 324 -16.22 -4.40 -29.05
CA CYS A 324 -17.39 -4.48 -29.93
C CYS A 324 -18.13 -3.14 -30.10
N GLY A 325 -17.67 -2.05 -29.46
CA GLY A 325 -18.33 -0.75 -29.50
C GLY A 325 -19.68 -0.70 -28.78
N LEU A 326 -19.94 -1.68 -27.90
CA LEU A 326 -21.18 -1.71 -27.10
C LEU A 326 -21.13 -0.73 -25.92
N MET A 327 -19.94 -0.23 -25.58
CA MET A 327 -19.71 0.79 -24.56
C MET A 327 -18.94 1.97 -25.14
N LEU A 328 -19.31 3.19 -24.72
CA LEU A 328 -18.68 4.42 -25.18
C LEU A 328 -17.21 4.44 -24.76
N SER A 329 -16.32 4.66 -25.72
CA SER A 329 -14.89 4.89 -25.46
C SER A 329 -14.64 6.40 -25.41
N ALA A 330 -14.05 6.87 -24.31
CA ALA A 330 -13.60 8.25 -24.23
C ALA A 330 -12.45 8.50 -25.23
N PRO A 331 -12.21 9.75 -25.64
CA PRO A 331 -11.04 10.09 -26.45
C PRO A 331 -9.74 9.62 -25.78
N MET A 332 -8.77 9.21 -26.60
CA MET A 332 -7.44 8.82 -26.10
C MET A 332 -6.79 10.00 -25.34
N GLY A 333 -6.21 9.72 -24.17
CA GLY A 333 -5.60 10.74 -23.32
C GLY A 333 -6.60 11.51 -22.46
N SER A 334 -7.86 11.09 -22.43
CA SER A 334 -8.82 11.54 -21.42
C SER A 334 -8.31 11.24 -20.01
N ASN A 335 -8.40 12.25 -19.15
CA ASN A 335 -8.12 12.18 -17.74
C ASN A 335 -9.38 12.57 -16.98
N ASN A 336 -9.77 11.78 -15.98
CA ASN A 336 -10.86 12.10 -15.08
C ASN A 336 -10.30 12.31 -13.68
N LYS A 337 -10.76 13.36 -13.01
CA LYS A 337 -10.37 13.70 -11.64
C LYS A 337 -11.62 13.62 -10.76
N GLN A 338 -11.61 12.75 -9.77
CA GLN A 338 -12.65 12.65 -8.76
C GLN A 338 -12.06 13.01 -7.39
N THR A 339 -12.82 13.72 -6.57
CA THR A 339 -12.38 14.17 -5.26
C THR A 339 -13.46 13.83 -4.24
N TYR A 340 -13.05 13.19 -3.15
CA TYR A 340 -13.92 12.69 -2.10
C TYR A 340 -13.50 13.29 -0.76
N SER A 341 -14.48 13.65 0.06
CA SER A 341 -14.21 13.93 1.47
C SER A 341 -13.89 12.62 2.17
N MET A 342 -12.81 12.62 2.96
CA MET A 342 -12.45 11.51 3.84
C MET A 342 -13.06 11.65 5.24
N LEU A 343 -13.68 12.80 5.54
CA LEU A 343 -14.27 13.06 6.84
C LEU A 343 -15.69 12.49 6.90
N PRO A 344 -16.14 11.99 8.07
CA PRO A 344 -17.54 11.65 8.30
C PRO A 344 -18.47 12.83 8.01
N ARG A 345 -19.69 12.55 7.53
CA ARG A 345 -20.67 13.59 7.18
C ARG A 345 -21.15 14.39 8.40
N ASP A 346 -21.08 13.77 9.57
CA ASP A 346 -21.41 14.31 10.89
C ASP A 346 -20.19 14.96 11.57
N PHE A 347 -19.02 14.95 10.92
CA PHE A 347 -17.85 15.64 11.46
C PHE A 347 -18.07 17.16 11.42
N PRO A 348 -17.81 17.89 12.51
CA PRO A 348 -18.01 19.33 12.54
C PRO A 348 -17.19 20.04 11.45
N GLU A 349 -17.86 20.88 10.67
CA GLU A 349 -17.18 21.69 9.66
C GLU A 349 -16.30 22.76 10.33
N HIS A 350 -16.78 23.34 11.42
CA HIS A 350 -16.10 24.39 12.16
C HIS A 350 -16.01 24.03 13.64
N PHE A 351 -14.86 24.35 14.22
CA PHE A 351 -14.57 24.21 15.63
C PHE A 351 -14.39 25.59 16.25
N ASN A 352 -15.18 25.87 17.29
CA ASN A 352 -15.04 27.11 18.05
C ASN A 352 -13.89 26.98 19.04
N LEU A 353 -12.96 27.92 19.00
CA LEU A 353 -11.86 27.98 19.96
C LEU A 353 -12.35 28.69 21.21
N HIS A 354 -12.96 27.95 22.13
CA HIS A 354 -13.35 28.47 23.44
C HIS A 354 -12.11 29.05 24.16
N ASN A 355 -12.24 30.26 24.70
CA ASN A 355 -11.17 31.11 25.26
C ASN A 355 -10.20 31.78 24.26
N ALA A 356 -10.30 31.53 22.95
CA ALA A 356 -9.59 32.38 21.97
C ALA A 356 -10.21 33.78 21.83
N GLY A 357 -11.38 34.02 22.45
CA GLY A 357 -11.99 35.33 22.57
C GLY A 357 -11.18 36.33 23.40
N GLU A 358 -10.36 35.86 24.35
CA GLU A 358 -9.35 36.72 25.01
C GLU A 358 -8.15 37.03 24.09
N GLY A 359 -8.17 36.50 22.86
CA GLY A 359 -7.18 36.78 21.83
C GLY A 359 -5.77 36.38 22.23
N PHE A 360 -4.80 37.00 21.59
CA PHE A 360 -3.40 36.93 22.00
C PHE A 360 -3.06 37.94 23.12
N ALA A 361 -4.06 38.45 23.83
CA ALA A 361 -3.91 39.55 24.78
C ALA A 361 -3.17 39.17 26.07
N ASP A 362 -3.05 37.87 26.37
CA ASP A 362 -2.36 37.38 27.56
C ASP A 362 -0.87 37.78 27.54
N PRO A 363 -0.31 38.39 28.62
CA PRO A 363 1.10 38.75 28.71
C PRO A 363 2.05 37.55 28.56
N VAL A 364 1.59 36.31 28.69
CA VAL A 364 2.39 35.10 28.39
C VAL A 364 2.90 35.12 26.94
N PHE A 365 2.20 35.79 26.02
CA PHE A 365 2.66 35.98 24.63
C PHE A 365 3.73 37.07 24.47
N ASP A 366 4.17 37.74 25.53
CA ASP A 366 5.32 38.66 25.49
C ASP A 366 6.62 37.88 25.30
N ASP A 367 6.65 36.61 25.73
CA ASP A 367 7.73 35.70 25.38
C ASP A 367 7.57 35.25 23.92
N SER A 368 8.55 35.64 23.10
CA SER A 368 8.68 35.21 21.71
C SER A 368 8.70 33.68 21.51
N ASN A 369 8.91 32.88 22.56
CA ASN A 369 8.90 31.42 22.48
C ASN A 369 7.56 30.78 22.84
N THR A 370 6.55 31.57 23.22
CA THR A 370 5.22 31.05 23.57
C THR A 370 4.46 30.64 22.31
N TRP A 371 3.91 29.43 22.32
CA TRP A 371 3.04 28.92 21.26
C TRP A 371 1.69 28.50 21.83
N VAL A 372 0.61 28.85 21.13
CA VAL A 372 -0.68 28.19 21.31
C VAL A 372 -0.61 26.85 20.60
N GLN A 373 -1.01 25.77 21.25
CA GLN A 373 -1.06 24.44 20.65
C GLN A 373 -2.48 23.89 20.65
N MET A 374 -2.92 23.43 19.49
CA MET A 374 -4.17 22.73 19.28
C MET A 374 -3.86 21.31 18.83
N ARG A 375 -4.60 20.33 19.35
CA ARG A 375 -4.53 18.93 18.93
C ARG A 375 -5.92 18.47 18.55
N LEU A 376 -6.06 17.97 17.34
CA LEU A 376 -7.29 17.38 16.84
C LEU A 376 -7.00 15.97 16.34
N ASP A 377 -7.75 14.97 16.80
CA ASP A 377 -7.72 13.64 16.18
C ASP A 377 -8.73 13.64 15.02
N VAL A 378 -8.23 13.64 13.78
CA VAL A 378 -9.01 13.76 12.55
C VAL A 378 -9.54 12.37 12.17
N PRO A 379 -10.85 12.12 12.19
CA PRO A 379 -11.44 10.83 11.84
C PRO A 379 -11.39 10.59 10.32
N ILE A 380 -11.34 9.32 9.93
CA ILE A 380 -11.27 8.88 8.54
C ILE A 380 -12.42 7.92 8.26
N CYS A 381 -13.15 8.17 7.17
CA CYS A 381 -14.09 7.22 6.61
C CYS A 381 -13.37 6.22 5.69
N SER A 382 -13.60 4.94 5.93
CA SER A 382 -13.13 3.88 5.02
C SER A 382 -13.90 3.84 3.70
N ALA A 383 -15.15 4.33 3.69
CA ALA A 383 -16.02 4.44 2.51
C ALA A 383 -16.62 5.84 2.44
N PHE A 384 -16.51 6.50 1.28
CA PHE A 384 -16.88 7.92 1.14
C PHE A 384 -18.35 8.16 0.79
N VAL A 385 -19.09 7.09 0.46
CA VAL A 385 -20.50 7.19 0.07
C VAL A 385 -21.32 6.16 0.84
N ASP A 386 -22.47 6.61 1.35
CA ASP A 386 -23.45 5.72 1.98
C ASP A 386 -24.03 4.77 0.92
N LYS A 387 -23.90 3.47 1.18
CA LYS A 387 -24.38 2.39 0.30
C LYS A 387 -25.84 2.55 -0.10
N LYS A 388 -26.66 3.16 0.76
CA LYS A 388 -28.10 3.34 0.52
C LYS A 388 -28.43 4.26 -0.65
N HIS A 389 -27.51 5.15 -1.04
CA HIS A 389 -27.73 6.17 -2.06
C HIS A 389 -27.02 5.86 -3.38
N PHE A 390 -26.31 4.73 -3.46
CA PHE A 390 -25.55 4.38 -4.64
C PHE A 390 -26.33 3.39 -5.49
N HIS A 391 -26.39 3.65 -6.79
CA HIS A 391 -26.87 2.65 -7.75
C HIS A 391 -25.95 1.43 -7.69
N ASP A 392 -26.54 0.23 -7.64
CA ASP A 392 -25.84 -1.05 -7.45
C ASP A 392 -24.68 -1.31 -8.46
N ASP A 393 -24.63 -0.57 -9.56
CA ASP A 393 -23.68 -0.78 -10.66
C ASP A 393 -22.34 -0.05 -10.52
N LEU A 394 -22.23 0.94 -9.63
CA LEU A 394 -21.00 1.73 -9.50
C LEU A 394 -20.15 1.30 -8.28
N PRO A 395 -18.81 1.24 -8.43
CA PRO A 395 -17.92 0.87 -7.33
C PRO A 395 -17.97 1.94 -6.23
N ILE A 396 -18.13 1.51 -4.98
CA ILE A 396 -18.15 2.42 -3.83
C ILE A 396 -16.76 3.02 -3.64
N PRO A 397 -16.60 4.36 -3.67
CA PRO A 397 -15.34 5.00 -3.39
C PRO A 397 -14.86 4.64 -1.97
N LYS A 398 -13.66 4.10 -1.89
CA LYS A 398 -13.01 3.68 -0.63
C LYS A 398 -11.67 4.39 -0.46
N LEU A 399 -11.21 4.46 0.79
CA LEU A 399 -9.87 4.94 1.10
C LEU A 399 -8.83 4.06 0.40
N ARG A 400 -7.86 4.69 -0.27
CA ARG A 400 -6.77 4.00 -0.97
C ARG A 400 -5.42 4.48 -0.44
N PRO A 401 -4.34 3.71 -0.65
CA PRO A 401 -3.00 4.23 -0.40
C PRO A 401 -2.71 5.43 -1.30
N THR A 402 -1.92 6.39 -0.80
CA THR A 402 -1.31 7.45 -1.63
C THR A 402 -0.37 6.78 -2.63
N GLU A 403 -0.67 6.88 -3.91
CA GLU A 403 0.12 6.21 -4.95
C GLU A 403 0.12 7.00 -6.26
N ALA A 404 1.31 7.15 -6.85
CA ALA A 404 1.47 7.64 -8.21
C ALA A 404 1.55 6.45 -9.19
N GLY A 405 0.41 5.79 -9.42
CA GLY A 405 0.32 4.62 -10.30
C GLY A 405 0.32 4.95 -11.80
N PRO A 406 0.38 3.92 -12.65
CA PRO A 406 0.51 4.07 -14.10
C PRO A 406 -0.74 4.70 -14.74
N MET A 407 -1.93 4.21 -14.41
CA MET A 407 -3.20 4.73 -14.94
C MET A 407 -4.03 5.44 -13.88
N LEU A 408 -4.04 4.91 -12.66
CA LEU A 408 -4.65 5.55 -11.50
C LEU A 408 -3.58 6.21 -10.62
N SER A 409 -3.80 7.46 -10.21
CA SER A 409 -3.04 8.08 -9.13
C SER A 409 -3.97 8.54 -8.02
N VAL A 410 -3.58 8.34 -6.77
CA VAL A 410 -4.34 8.72 -5.59
C VAL A 410 -3.50 9.70 -4.78
N PHE A 411 -4.08 10.87 -4.50
CA PHE A 411 -3.47 11.91 -3.68
C PHE A 411 -4.38 12.23 -2.52
N HIS A 412 -3.80 12.56 -1.38
CA HIS A 412 -4.56 12.97 -0.20
C HIS A 412 -4.05 14.31 0.28
N THR A 413 -4.99 15.19 0.64
CA THR A 413 -4.66 16.53 1.15
C THR A 413 -5.52 16.84 2.37
N LEU A 414 -4.93 17.54 3.33
CA LEU A 414 -5.59 18.13 4.48
C LEU A 414 -5.53 19.65 4.32
N ASP A 415 -6.69 20.28 4.21
CA ASP A 415 -6.82 21.73 4.32
C ASP A 415 -7.16 22.07 5.77
N VAL A 416 -6.36 22.94 6.38
CA VAL A 416 -6.63 23.57 7.67
C VAL A 416 -6.91 25.04 7.40
N VAL A 417 -8.09 25.52 7.77
CA VAL A 417 -8.49 26.92 7.60
C VAL A 417 -8.68 27.54 8.98
N LEU A 418 -7.96 28.61 9.24
CA LEU A 418 -8.06 29.40 10.46
C LEU A 418 -8.73 30.72 10.12
N THR A 419 -9.89 30.97 10.71
CA THR A 419 -10.55 32.26 10.56
C THR A 419 -9.99 33.22 11.59
N CYS A 420 -9.47 34.34 11.13
CA CYS A 420 -9.00 35.44 11.95
C CYS A 420 -10.01 36.58 11.88
N THR A 421 -10.29 37.20 13.03
CA THR A 421 -11.02 38.47 13.07
C THR A 421 -10.15 39.54 13.73
N TYR A 422 -10.31 40.79 13.30
CA TYR A 422 -9.54 41.92 13.79
C TYR A 422 -10.45 43.10 14.09
N ASP A 423 -10.56 43.42 15.37
CA ASP A 423 -11.45 44.47 15.85
C ASP A 423 -10.96 45.86 15.42
N ALA A 424 -11.90 46.79 15.22
CA ALA A 424 -11.57 48.19 14.93
C ALA A 424 -10.80 48.84 16.10
N ALA A 425 -10.02 49.89 15.82
CA ALA A 425 -9.30 50.59 16.87
C ALA A 425 -10.29 51.29 17.82
N GLU A 426 -9.90 51.45 19.09
CA GLU A 426 -10.71 52.16 20.10
C GLU A 426 -11.00 53.59 19.61
N GLY A 427 -12.20 53.83 19.08
CA GLY A 427 -12.60 55.08 18.43
C GLY A 427 -13.61 54.90 17.29
N ASP A 428 -13.57 53.76 16.60
CA ASP A 428 -14.46 53.41 15.50
C ASP A 428 -15.44 52.30 15.91
N ALA A 429 -16.23 52.53 16.97
CA ALA A 429 -17.11 51.50 17.56
C ALA A 429 -18.22 50.99 16.61
N GLU A 430 -18.48 51.67 15.49
CA GLU A 430 -19.45 51.26 14.47
C GLU A 430 -18.81 50.46 13.31
N ALA A 431 -17.48 50.35 13.26
CA ALA A 431 -16.83 49.59 12.20
C ALA A 431 -16.94 48.08 12.47
N GLU A 432 -17.43 47.33 11.48
CA GLU A 432 -17.45 45.88 11.55
C GLU A 432 -16.02 45.32 11.64
N PRO A 433 -15.78 44.26 12.44
CA PRO A 433 -14.47 43.65 12.54
C PRO A 433 -14.03 43.10 11.18
N ALA A 434 -12.76 43.33 10.84
CA ALA A 434 -12.17 42.75 9.65
C ALA A 434 -12.04 41.23 9.83
N MET A 435 -12.26 40.45 8.76
CA MET A 435 -12.24 38.98 8.81
C MET A 435 -11.43 38.45 7.64
N ASP A 436 -10.46 37.59 7.94
CA ASP A 436 -9.62 36.92 6.94
C ASP A 436 -9.43 35.44 7.27
N GLU A 437 -9.19 34.62 6.24
CA GLU A 437 -8.95 33.19 6.37
C GLU A 437 -7.50 32.83 6.03
N LEU A 438 -6.84 32.11 6.93
CA LEU A 438 -5.52 31.55 6.70
C LEU A 438 -5.66 30.07 6.38
N ARG A 439 -5.30 29.69 5.15
CA ARG A 439 -5.40 28.30 4.68
C ARG A 439 -4.04 27.65 4.55
N LEU A 440 -3.88 26.50 5.21
CA LEU A 440 -2.74 25.61 5.07
C LEU A 440 -3.20 24.34 4.36
N THR A 441 -2.52 23.96 3.28
CA THR A 441 -2.76 22.69 2.59
C THR A 441 -1.58 21.76 2.81
N LEU A 442 -1.84 20.62 3.46
CA LEU A 442 -0.85 19.63 3.86
C LEU A 442 -1.04 18.35 3.05
N PRO A 443 0.02 17.75 2.47
CA PRO A 443 -0.09 16.44 1.85
C PRO A 443 -0.24 15.34 2.91
N LEU A 444 -1.10 14.37 2.65
CA LEU A 444 -1.25 13.17 3.48
C LEU A 444 -0.71 11.95 2.73
N SER A 445 -0.01 11.06 3.44
CA SER A 445 0.51 9.81 2.87
C SER A 445 -0.16 8.61 3.51
N PHE A 446 -1.20 8.08 2.86
CA PHE A 446 -1.84 6.85 3.28
C PHE A 446 -1.07 5.65 2.77
N VAL A 447 -0.69 4.72 3.66
CA VAL A 447 0.14 3.57 3.31
C VAL A 447 -0.45 2.27 3.82
N ARG A 448 -0.09 1.17 3.17
CA ARG A 448 -0.36 -0.16 3.71
C ARG A 448 0.71 -0.50 4.73
N VAL A 449 0.28 -0.88 5.93
CA VAL A 449 1.17 -1.39 6.96
C VAL A 449 1.03 -2.92 6.99
N PRO A 450 2.12 -3.68 7.22
CA PRO A 450 2.00 -5.12 7.40
C PRO A 450 1.06 -5.37 8.56
N ARG A 451 -0.02 -6.13 8.34
CA ARG A 451 -0.87 -6.54 9.45
C ARG A 451 0.01 -7.34 10.40
N ARG A 452 0.21 -6.82 11.60
CA ARG A 452 0.72 -7.63 12.69
C ARG A 452 -0.31 -8.74 12.83
N ASN A 453 0.06 -9.98 12.53
CA ASN A 453 -0.81 -11.12 12.78
C ASN A 453 -1.05 -11.19 14.29
N ILE A 454 -2.08 -10.48 14.77
CA ILE A 454 -2.53 -10.52 16.17
C ILE A 454 -3.05 -11.93 16.50
N HIS A 455 -3.28 -12.76 15.49
CA HIS A 455 -3.61 -14.18 15.60
C HIS A 455 -2.41 -15.09 15.30
N ILE A 456 -1.26 -14.86 15.93
CA ILE A 456 -0.46 -16.03 16.30
C ILE A 456 -1.20 -16.62 17.51
N PRO A 457 -1.88 -17.77 17.39
CA PRO A 457 -2.42 -18.44 18.56
C PRO A 457 -1.24 -18.65 19.49
N ILE A 458 -1.29 -18.02 20.67
CA ILE A 458 -0.37 -18.33 21.76
C ILE A 458 -0.59 -19.82 22.00
N VAL A 459 0.31 -20.64 21.48
CA VAL A 459 0.33 -22.07 21.80
C VAL A 459 0.49 -22.07 23.32
N PRO A 460 -0.49 -22.58 24.10
CA PRO A 460 -0.31 -22.65 25.53
C PRO A 460 0.95 -23.47 25.76
N ILE A 461 1.98 -22.81 26.27
CA ILE A 461 3.17 -23.50 26.74
C ILE A 461 2.64 -24.39 27.85
N VAL A 462 2.56 -25.68 27.57
CA VAL A 462 2.24 -26.69 28.57
C VAL A 462 3.40 -26.67 29.55
N ASP A 463 3.20 -26.00 30.68
CA ASP A 463 4.12 -26.05 31.81
C ASP A 463 4.22 -27.52 32.25
N LEU A 464 5.33 -28.16 31.89
CA LEU A 464 5.64 -29.56 32.22
C LEU A 464 6.13 -29.73 33.66
N SER A 465 5.82 -28.79 34.55
CA SER A 465 6.21 -28.82 35.95
C SER A 465 5.00 -28.79 36.87
N THR A 466 4.28 -29.90 36.97
CA THR A 466 3.62 -30.26 38.23
C THR A 466 3.50 -31.78 38.37
N PRO A 467 4.06 -32.39 39.43
CA PRO A 467 3.85 -33.80 39.73
C PRO A 467 2.42 -34.01 40.25
N ALA A 468 1.74 -35.01 39.70
CA ALA A 468 0.45 -35.47 40.17
C ALA A 468 0.51 -35.81 41.66
N ARG A 469 -0.36 -35.16 42.46
CA ARG A 469 -0.68 -35.62 43.81
C ARG A 469 -2.18 -35.49 44.04
N ASP A 470 -2.77 -36.66 44.28
CA ASP A 470 -4.15 -36.86 44.71
C ASP A 470 -4.53 -36.01 45.92
N GLY A 471 -5.79 -35.57 45.96
CA GLY A 471 -6.39 -35.03 47.17
C GLY A 471 -7.64 -34.18 46.93
N THR A 472 -8.79 -34.86 46.80
CA THR A 472 -10.13 -34.34 47.11
C THR A 472 -10.12 -33.40 48.33
N TYR A 473 -10.85 -32.27 48.29
CA TYR A 473 -11.86 -31.84 49.28
C TYR A 473 -12.44 -30.44 48.97
N THR A 474 -13.78 -30.40 48.87
CA THR A 474 -14.77 -29.40 49.33
C THR A 474 -14.66 -27.89 49.00
N ALA A 475 -15.78 -27.41 48.46
CA ALA A 475 -16.16 -26.02 48.22
C ALA A 475 -16.37 -25.17 49.48
N THR A 476 -16.06 -23.87 49.41
CA THR A 476 -17.00 -22.73 49.57
C THR A 476 -16.30 -21.36 49.39
N PRO A 477 -17.04 -20.27 49.11
CA PRO A 477 -16.53 -19.02 48.51
C PRO A 477 -16.33 -17.88 49.53
N ALA A 478 -15.44 -16.93 49.22
CA ALA A 478 -15.60 -15.48 49.40
C ALA A 478 -14.25 -14.73 49.22
N ASP A 479 -14.34 -13.57 48.56
CA ASP A 479 -13.51 -12.37 48.68
C ASP A 479 -12.01 -12.49 48.95
N ALA A 480 -11.21 -12.16 47.93
CA ALA A 480 -10.26 -11.04 47.99
C ALA A 480 -9.51 -10.93 46.66
N CYS A 481 -9.57 -9.74 46.03
CA CYS A 481 -8.52 -9.33 45.10
C CYS A 481 -7.18 -9.34 45.84
N PRO A 482 -6.10 -9.79 45.18
CA PRO A 482 -5.03 -8.84 44.95
C PRO A 482 -4.56 -8.87 43.50
N VAL A 483 -4.30 -7.64 43.05
CA VAL A 483 -3.47 -7.29 41.90
C VAL A 483 -2.19 -8.10 41.93
N ASP A 484 -1.95 -8.91 40.90
CA ASP A 484 -0.60 -9.46 40.65
C ASP A 484 -0.11 -8.97 39.28
N MET A 485 0.65 -7.87 39.36
CA MET A 485 1.44 -7.28 38.29
C MET A 485 2.70 -8.12 38.09
N HIS A 486 2.63 -9.21 37.36
CA HIS A 486 3.81 -9.79 36.71
C HIS A 486 3.44 -10.38 35.35
N GLN A 487 2.91 -9.53 34.48
CA GLN A 487 2.93 -9.81 33.05
C GLN A 487 4.39 -9.66 32.61
N ALA A 488 5.10 -10.80 32.51
CA ALA A 488 6.41 -10.85 31.90
C ALA A 488 6.28 -10.28 30.48
N ALA A 489 6.78 -9.05 30.30
CA ALA A 489 6.87 -8.40 29.01
C ALA A 489 7.83 -9.24 28.16
N PHE A 490 7.28 -10.14 27.36
CA PHE A 490 8.03 -10.66 26.23
C PHE A 490 8.47 -9.46 25.37
N PRO A 491 9.73 -9.43 24.89
CA PRO A 491 10.13 -8.38 23.97
C PRO A 491 9.17 -8.39 22.78
N PRO A 492 8.70 -7.21 22.32
CA PRO A 492 7.82 -7.15 21.16
C PRO A 492 8.47 -7.90 20.02
N ALA A 493 7.71 -8.77 19.35
CA ALA A 493 8.17 -9.50 18.17
C ALA A 493 8.84 -8.50 17.23
N SER A 494 10.16 -8.66 17.07
CA SER A 494 11.02 -7.75 16.34
C SER A 494 10.41 -7.49 14.96
N LEU A 495 10.28 -6.20 14.62
CA LEU A 495 9.92 -5.71 13.29
C LEU A 495 10.64 -6.56 12.23
N PRO A 496 9.95 -6.99 11.16
CA PRO A 496 10.61 -7.75 10.11
C PRO A 496 11.65 -6.83 9.47
N TYR A 497 12.93 -7.20 9.62
CA TYR A 497 14.10 -6.66 8.93
C TYR A 497 14.73 -5.31 9.35
N ALA A 498 14.21 -4.58 10.34
CA ALA A 498 14.81 -3.27 10.66
C ALA A 498 15.94 -3.25 11.70
N GLN A 499 16.11 -4.27 12.57
CA GLN A 499 17.21 -4.28 13.56
C GLN A 499 17.85 -5.64 13.89
N ALA A 500 17.50 -6.70 13.17
CA ALA A 500 18.20 -7.97 13.32
C ALA A 500 18.39 -8.59 11.94
N LEU A 501 19.57 -8.33 11.36
CA LEU A 501 20.18 -9.31 10.45
C LEU A 501 20.14 -10.68 11.15
N PRO A 502 19.99 -11.80 10.40
CA PRO A 502 19.96 -13.13 11.01
C PRO A 502 21.13 -13.29 12.00
N ALA A 503 20.88 -13.97 13.12
CA ALA A 503 21.67 -14.02 14.36
C ALA A 503 23.13 -14.56 14.22
N TYR A 504 23.72 -14.50 13.04
CA TYR A 504 25.13 -14.78 12.80
C TYR A 504 26.06 -13.62 13.20
N ASN A 505 25.52 -12.45 13.59
CA ASN A 505 26.32 -11.27 13.99
C ASN A 505 26.23 -10.86 15.47
N GLN A 506 25.51 -11.60 16.31
CA GLN A 506 25.44 -11.31 17.75
C GLN A 506 26.29 -12.33 18.51
N LEU A 507 27.47 -11.90 18.95
CA LEU A 507 28.31 -12.71 19.83
C LEU A 507 27.80 -12.55 21.27
N TYR A 508 27.74 -13.64 22.02
CA TYR A 508 27.42 -13.64 23.45
C TYR A 508 28.59 -14.22 24.23
N TYR A 509 28.86 -13.68 25.42
CA TYR A 509 29.75 -14.34 26.38
C TYR A 509 29.09 -15.60 26.94
N SER A 510 29.88 -16.52 27.49
CA SER A 510 29.38 -17.79 28.06
C SER A 510 28.43 -17.63 29.26
N ASN A 511 28.34 -16.43 29.84
CA ASN A 511 27.38 -16.04 30.87
C ASN A 511 26.08 -15.44 30.31
N GLY A 512 25.90 -15.41 28.98
CA GLY A 512 24.71 -14.89 28.32
C GLY A 512 24.67 -13.38 28.13
N THR A 513 25.71 -12.63 28.54
CA THR A 513 25.75 -11.19 28.27
C THR A 513 26.15 -10.93 26.82
N LEU A 514 25.41 -10.03 26.14
CA LEU A 514 25.71 -9.60 24.78
C LEU A 514 27.15 -9.07 24.71
N ARG A 515 27.94 -9.63 23.82
CA ARG A 515 29.28 -9.13 23.52
C ARG A 515 29.15 -8.11 22.42
N GLU A 516 29.20 -6.83 22.79
CA GLU A 516 29.42 -5.76 21.82
C GLU A 516 30.76 -6.03 21.15
N ASP A 517 30.76 -6.25 19.82
CA ASP A 517 31.99 -6.31 19.06
C ASP A 517 32.51 -4.86 18.93
N PRO A 518 33.60 -4.48 19.61
CA PRO A 518 34.11 -3.11 19.56
C PRO A 518 34.80 -2.81 18.23
N THR A 519 34.83 -3.76 17.30
CA THR A 519 35.47 -3.59 16.00
C THR A 519 34.55 -2.74 15.12
N PRO A 520 34.88 -1.46 14.83
CA PRO A 520 34.11 -0.70 13.87
C PRO A 520 34.17 -1.43 12.54
N LEU A 521 33.00 -1.70 11.94
CA LEU A 521 32.94 -2.26 10.60
C LEU A 521 33.77 -1.34 9.68
N PRO A 522 34.75 -1.88 8.94
CA PRO A 522 35.61 -1.05 8.11
C PRO A 522 34.75 -0.30 7.10
N ARG A 523 34.86 1.03 7.09
CA ARG A 523 34.32 1.85 6.00
C ARG A 523 34.99 1.37 4.72
N TYR A 524 34.21 1.00 3.71
CA TYR A 524 34.73 0.77 2.37
C TYR A 524 35.18 2.12 1.79
N THR A 525 36.41 2.52 2.10
CA THR A 525 37.15 3.53 1.34
C THR A 525 37.95 2.83 0.26
N ARG A 526 38.02 3.45 -0.93
CA ARG A 526 38.73 2.88 -2.08
C ARG A 526 40.25 2.79 -1.85
N ASP A 527 40.77 3.56 -0.90
CA ASP A 527 42.16 3.57 -0.44
C ASP A 527 42.23 3.50 1.11
N PRO A 528 43.13 2.69 1.69
CA PRO A 528 43.22 2.44 3.13
C PRO A 528 43.90 3.54 3.94
N LYS A 529 44.27 4.67 3.33
CA LYS A 529 44.97 5.79 4.00
C LYS A 529 44.05 6.91 4.49
N ASP A 530 42.77 6.88 4.11
CA ASP A 530 41.80 7.97 4.33
C ASP A 530 40.82 7.70 5.50
N ALA A 531 41.13 6.75 6.39
CA ALA A 531 40.28 6.44 7.53
C ALA A 531 40.54 7.43 8.69
N GLU A 532 39.70 8.46 8.83
CA GLU A 532 39.68 9.38 9.98
C GLU A 532 38.83 8.86 11.16
N ASP A 533 39.19 9.30 12.37
CA ASP A 533 38.51 8.97 13.64
C ASP A 533 37.14 9.67 13.80
N PRO A 534 36.16 9.02 14.46
CA PRO A 534 34.81 9.56 14.62
C PRO A 534 34.71 10.68 15.68
N PRO A 535 33.81 11.69 15.49
CA PRO A 535 33.63 12.79 16.43
C PRO A 535 32.78 12.40 17.66
N PRO A 536 32.91 13.13 18.79
CA PRO A 536 32.15 12.88 20.01
C PRO A 536 30.67 13.34 19.93
N PRO A 537 29.77 12.72 20.72
CA PRO A 537 28.34 12.98 20.67
C PRO A 537 27.92 14.32 21.33
N PRO A 538 26.84 14.97 20.85
CA PRO A 538 26.37 16.23 21.40
C PRO A 538 25.59 16.08 22.71
N VAL A 539 25.68 17.11 23.56
CA VAL A 539 25.03 17.19 24.88
C VAL A 539 23.62 17.76 24.76
N VAL A 540 22.64 17.08 25.37
CA VAL A 540 21.22 17.44 25.34
C VAL A 540 20.86 18.32 26.53
N CYS A 541 20.33 19.52 26.27
CA CYS A 541 19.78 20.44 27.29
C CYS A 541 18.33 20.08 27.63
N LYS A 542 17.98 20.18 28.92
CA LYS A 542 16.62 19.98 29.46
C LYS A 542 15.85 21.30 29.48
N GLN A 543 14.57 21.28 29.10
CA GLN A 543 13.62 22.39 29.24
C GLN A 543 12.31 21.93 29.92
N VAL A 544 11.57 22.92 30.43
CA VAL A 544 10.46 22.86 31.40
C VAL A 544 9.11 22.87 30.66
N PRO A 545 8.05 22.19 31.14
CA PRO A 545 6.81 21.96 30.38
C PRO A 545 5.81 23.13 30.46
N PRO A 546 5.02 23.41 29.39
CA PRO A 546 3.92 24.38 29.41
C PRO A 546 2.50 23.77 29.32
N THR A 547 1.51 24.65 29.48
CA THR A 547 0.10 24.43 29.81
C THR A 547 -0.79 23.97 28.62
N LYS A 548 -1.76 23.08 28.87
CA LYS A 548 -2.74 22.56 27.88
C LYS A 548 -4.05 23.35 27.87
N LEU A 549 -4.66 23.54 26.70
CA LEU A 549 -6.03 24.09 26.54
C LEU A 549 -7.03 22.98 26.14
N PRO A 550 -8.27 23.00 26.66
CA PRO A 550 -9.33 22.07 26.26
C PRO A 550 -10.06 22.52 24.97
N LEU A 551 -10.49 21.55 24.16
CA LEU A 551 -11.33 21.73 22.97
C LEU A 551 -12.72 21.13 23.23
N SER A 552 -13.79 21.77 22.73
CA SER A 552 -15.16 21.24 22.78
C SER A 552 -15.81 21.25 21.38
N PRO A 553 -16.41 20.14 20.92
CA PRO A 553 -17.21 20.14 19.70
C PRO A 553 -18.57 20.82 19.93
N VAL A 554 -19.06 21.55 18.93
CA VAL A 554 -20.37 22.20 18.95
C VAL A 554 -21.39 21.33 18.22
N ALA A 555 -22.57 21.16 18.83
CA ALA A 555 -23.67 20.45 18.21
C ALA A 555 -24.28 21.28 17.07
N PRO A 556 -24.73 20.66 15.96
CA PRO A 556 -25.41 21.38 14.89
C PRO A 556 -26.79 21.82 15.37
N SER A 557 -26.92 23.05 15.87
CA SER A 557 -28.22 23.69 16.12
C SER A 557 -28.16 25.20 15.87
N GLU A 558 -29.02 25.63 14.94
CA GLU A 558 -29.61 26.96 14.80
C GLU A 558 -28.64 28.13 14.50
N LEU A 559 -28.15 28.15 13.25
CA LEU A 559 -27.69 29.38 12.60
C LEU A 559 -28.55 29.65 11.35
N ASP A 560 -29.88 29.71 11.54
CA ASP A 560 -30.80 30.12 10.48
C ASP A 560 -32.13 30.62 11.06
N SER A 561 -32.08 31.77 11.74
CA SER A 561 -33.28 32.60 11.92
C SER A 561 -32.88 34.03 12.32
N ARG A 562 -32.51 34.84 11.32
CA ARG A 562 -32.72 36.30 11.26
C ARG A 562 -32.23 36.82 9.91
N ILE A 563 -33.14 36.77 8.93
CA ILE A 563 -33.23 37.76 7.85
C ILE A 563 -34.49 38.56 8.13
#